data_AF-B3RNQ3-F1
#
_entry.id   AF-B3RNQ3-F1
#
_cell.length_a   1.000
_cell.length_b   1.000
_cell.length_c   1.000
_cell.angle_alpha   90.00
_cell.angle_beta   90.00
_cell.angle_gamma   90.00
#
_symmetry.space_group_name_H-M   'P 1'
#
loop_
_entity.id
_entity.type
_entity.pdbx_description
1 polymer ?
#
loop_
_entity_poly.entity_id
_entity_poly.type
_entity_poly.pdbx_seq_one_letter_code
_entity_poly.pdbx_strand_id
1 'polypeptide(L)'
;MSSFDLLHHLIDKERAEEGIATQKICFNYGSNCYKMSFNIQVKNCITYFVYQQAPLTYKCRFLQCVRGNCTSNGSDSVHCICESGYTGILCDSDINTCLSNPCRAGNCINHDGNFTCQYPKGLSGACCNTCNFWKDI
;
A
#
# COMPACT_ATOMS: atom_id res chain seq x y z
N MET A 1 22.02 32.02 12.89
CA MET A 1 20.62 32.12 13.36
C MET A 1 19.88 30.94 12.75
N SER A 2 19.55 29.94 13.59
CA SER A 2 18.97 28.66 13.16
C SER A 2 17.52 28.83 12.70
N SER A 3 17.20 28.32 11.51
CA SER A 3 15.97 28.54 10.75
C SER A 3 14.72 27.82 11.28
N PHE A 4 14.51 27.76 12.60
CA PHE A 4 13.37 27.07 13.22
C PHE A 4 12.22 28.01 13.63
N ASP A 5 12.28 29.30 13.29
CA ASP A 5 11.38 30.34 13.83
C ASP A 5 10.09 30.63 13.03
N LEU A 6 9.59 29.70 12.20
CA LEU A 6 8.31 29.92 11.51
C LEU A 6 7.42 28.66 11.48
N LEU A 7 7.07 28.16 12.68
CA LEU A 7 5.97 27.19 12.81
C LEU A 7 4.96 27.65 13.86
N HIS A 8 4.29 28.77 13.61
CA HIS A 8 3.03 29.09 14.28
C HIS A 8 2.01 29.66 13.30
N HIS A 9 0.80 29.11 13.42
CA HIS A 9 -0.46 29.55 12.83
C HIS A 9 -0.65 29.33 11.33
N LEU A 10 -1.38 28.27 11.00
CA LEU A 10 -2.70 28.36 10.34
C LEU A 10 -3.39 26.98 10.51
N ILE A 11 -3.80 26.64 11.75
CA ILE A 11 -4.98 25.79 11.92
C ILE A 11 -6.14 26.78 11.78
N ASP A 12 -7.05 26.54 10.83
CA ASP A 12 -8.27 27.34 10.69
C ASP A 12 -8.88 27.54 12.08
N LYS A 13 -9.13 28.79 12.47
CA LYS A 13 -9.73 29.17 13.76
C LYS A 13 -11.22 28.78 13.86
N GLU A 14 -11.67 27.79 13.10
CA GLU A 14 -12.93 27.10 13.39
C GLU A 14 -12.63 26.00 14.40
N ARG A 15 -12.91 26.33 15.67
CA ARG A 15 -13.15 25.44 16.81
C ARG A 15 -12.85 23.97 16.49
N ALA A 16 -11.60 23.55 16.68
CA ALA A 16 -11.23 22.15 16.50
C ALA A 16 -12.12 21.27 17.42
N GLU A 17 -13.03 20.51 16.81
CA GLU A 17 -13.90 19.59 17.54
C GLU A 17 -13.08 18.40 18.03
N GLU A 18 -13.51 17.81 19.15
CA GLU A 18 -12.84 16.61 19.67
C GLU A 18 -12.95 15.47 18.65
N GLY A 19 -11.83 14.85 18.27
CA GLY A 19 -11.79 13.80 17.26
C GLY A 19 -10.72 13.99 16.19
N ILE A 20 -10.96 13.44 14.99
CA ILE A 20 -10.01 13.50 13.87
C ILE A 20 -10.24 14.81 13.09
N ALA A 21 -9.19 15.62 12.98
CA ALA A 21 -9.16 16.80 12.12
C ALA A 21 -8.06 16.67 11.06
N THR A 22 -8.20 17.38 9.95
CA THR A 22 -7.17 17.43 8.90
C THR A 22 -6.33 18.69 9.05
N GLN A 23 -5.05 18.53 9.35
CA GLN A 23 -4.09 19.63 9.32
C GLN A 23 -3.53 19.80 7.90
N LYS A 24 -3.63 21.02 7.37
CA LYS A 24 -3.07 21.41 6.07
C LYS A 24 -1.81 22.24 6.32
N ILE A 25 -0.71 21.88 5.68
CA ILE A 25 0.55 22.65 5.67
C ILE A 25 0.84 23.09 4.24
N CYS A 26 1.11 24.37 4.08
CA CYS A 26 1.62 24.94 2.84
C CYS A 26 2.98 25.56 3.15
N PHE A 27 4.03 25.17 2.41
CA PHE A 27 5.36 25.74 2.59
C PHE A 27 6.10 25.82 1.25
N ASN A 28 7.04 26.76 1.17
CA ASN A 28 7.94 26.89 0.03
C ASN A 28 9.28 26.25 0.38
N TYR A 29 9.84 25.50 -0.56
CA TYR A 29 11.17 24.90 -0.42
C TYR A 29 11.90 24.99 -1.76
N GLY A 30 12.99 25.76 -1.79
CA GLY A 30 13.60 26.23 -3.03
C GLY A 30 12.63 27.08 -3.85
N SER A 31 12.52 26.80 -5.15
CA SER A 31 11.60 27.47 -6.08
C SER A 31 10.21 26.83 -6.18
N ASN A 32 9.93 25.81 -5.35
CA ASN A 32 8.71 25.01 -5.42
C ASN A 32 7.77 25.31 -4.24
N CYS A 33 6.46 25.28 -4.51
CA CYS A 33 5.41 25.37 -3.50
C CYS A 33 4.89 23.96 -3.19
N TYR A 34 4.99 23.54 -1.93
CA TYR A 34 4.52 22.24 -1.45
C TYR A 34 3.27 22.41 -0.60
N LYS A 35 2.27 21.56 -0.87
CA LYS A 35 1.03 21.45 -0.10
C LYS A 35 0.95 20.03 0.47
N MET A 36 0.76 19.93 1.77
CA MET A 36 0.64 18.66 2.50
C MET A 36 -0.60 18.68 3.39
N SER A 37 -1.23 17.52 3.53
CA SER A 37 -2.37 17.33 4.45
C SER A 37 -2.14 16.07 5.27
N PHE A 38 -2.45 16.11 6.55
CA PHE A 38 -2.39 14.93 7.42
C PHE A 38 -3.50 14.97 8.46
N ASN A 39 -3.92 13.78 8.88
CA ASN A 39 -4.89 13.64 9.94
C ASN A 39 -4.21 13.81 11.30
N ILE A 40 -4.79 14.65 12.13
CA ILE A 40 -4.43 14.85 13.53
C ILE A 40 -5.60 14.43 14.40
N GLN A 41 -5.29 13.89 15.56
CA GLN A 41 -6.25 13.70 16.63
C GLN A 41 -6.21 14.94 17.52
N VAL A 42 -7.35 15.56 17.70
CA VAL A 42 -7.56 16.71 18.57
C VAL A 42 -8.21 16.21 19.85
N LYS A 43 -7.49 16.36 20.96
CA LYS A 43 -8.02 16.09 22.29
C LYS A 43 -8.31 17.42 22.98
N ASN A 44 -9.57 17.65 23.32
CA ASN A 44 -9.96 18.79 24.11
C ASN A 44 -9.58 18.54 25.58
N CYS A 45 -8.73 19.41 26.14
CA CYS A 45 -8.52 19.50 27.58
C CYS A 45 -9.10 20.84 28.02
N ILE A 46 -9.75 20.88 29.18
CA ILE A 46 -10.62 22.00 29.61
C ILE A 46 -10.04 23.40 29.31
N THR A 47 -8.73 23.62 29.50
CA THR A 47 -8.05 24.90 29.28
C THR A 47 -7.16 24.97 28.03
N TYR A 48 -6.96 23.87 27.30
CA TYR A 48 -6.08 23.82 26.12
C TYR A 48 -6.38 22.61 25.23
N PHE A 49 -5.98 22.68 23.97
CA PHE A 49 -6.09 21.53 23.06
C PHE A 49 -4.74 20.81 22.97
N VAL A 50 -4.78 19.48 22.91
CA VAL A 50 -3.62 18.65 22.60
C VAL A 50 -3.80 18.10 21.19
N TYR A 51 -2.77 18.25 20.37
CA TYR A 51 -2.72 17.74 19.01
C TYR A 51 -1.71 16.61 18.93
N GLN A 52 -2.12 15.47 18.39
CA GLN A 52 -1.21 14.38 18.05
C GLN A 52 -1.45 13.96 16.61
N GLN A 53 -0.41 13.52 15.89
CA GLN A 53 -0.64 12.90 14.57
C GLN A 53 -1.52 11.67 14.78
N ALA A 54 -2.54 11.49 13.94
CA ALA A 54 -3.42 10.34 14.09
C ALA A 54 -2.58 9.05 14.03
N PRO A 55 -2.81 8.08 14.94
CA PRO A 55 -1.86 6.98 15.19
C PRO A 55 -1.58 6.08 13.99
N LEU A 56 -2.46 6.06 12.99
CA LEU A 56 -2.25 5.34 11.72
C LEU A 56 -1.38 6.13 10.73
N THR A 57 -1.41 7.46 10.78
CA THR A 57 -0.88 8.32 9.71
C THR A 57 0.64 8.48 9.76
N TYR A 58 1.26 8.45 10.95
CA TYR A 58 2.73 8.57 11.04
C TYR A 58 3.43 7.20 11.01
N LYS A 59 2.78 6.15 11.54
CA LYS A 59 3.31 4.77 11.54
C LYS A 59 3.43 4.22 10.11
N CYS A 60 2.41 4.45 9.28
CA CYS A 60 2.47 4.12 7.85
C CYS A 60 3.18 5.17 6.98
N ARG A 61 3.63 6.29 7.54
CA ARG A 61 4.33 7.34 6.78
C ARG A 61 5.71 6.88 6.32
N PHE A 62 6.41 6.16 7.18
CA PHE A 62 7.79 5.71 6.93
C PHE A 62 7.86 4.30 6.32
N LEU A 63 6.77 3.53 6.38
CA LEU A 63 6.68 2.20 5.78
C LEU A 63 5.94 2.30 4.44
N GLN A 64 6.68 2.25 3.34
CA GLN A 64 6.13 2.33 1.98
C GLN A 64 5.92 0.91 1.45
N CYS A 65 4.68 0.42 1.48
CA CYS A 65 4.30 -0.84 0.84
C CYS A 65 4.21 -0.62 -0.68
N VAL A 66 4.95 -1.38 -1.48
CA VAL A 66 4.98 -1.23 -2.94
C VAL A 66 3.69 -1.75 -3.56
N ARG A 67 3.26 -2.96 -3.18
CA ARG A 67 2.04 -3.63 -3.66
C ARG A 67 1.25 -4.22 -2.50
N GLY A 68 0.70 -3.34 -1.67
CA GLY A 68 -0.02 -3.72 -0.46
C GLY A 68 -0.48 -2.52 0.36
N ASN A 69 -1.18 -2.82 1.45
CA ASN A 69 -1.68 -1.81 2.37
C ASN A 69 -0.93 -1.88 3.71
N CYS A 70 -0.54 -0.72 4.23
CA CYS A 70 0.06 -0.64 5.56
C CYS A 70 -1.02 -0.76 6.65
N THR A 71 -0.79 -1.64 7.63
CA THR A 71 -1.69 -1.85 8.78
C THR A 71 -0.94 -1.92 10.10
N SER A 72 -1.66 -1.65 11.19
CA SER A 72 -1.15 -1.78 12.56
C SER A 72 -2.08 -2.67 13.38
N ASN A 73 -1.54 -3.70 14.03
CA ASN A 73 -2.33 -4.65 14.85
C ASN A 73 -2.54 -4.15 16.29
N GLY A 74 -2.71 -2.84 16.51
CA GLY A 74 -2.87 -2.24 17.84
C GLY A 74 -1.63 -2.27 18.75
N SER A 75 -0.63 -3.10 18.42
CA SER A 75 0.73 -3.04 18.95
C SER A 75 1.54 -1.94 18.25
N ASP A 76 2.67 -1.53 18.83
CA ASP A 76 3.57 -0.55 18.22
C ASP A 76 4.23 -1.01 16.90
N SER A 77 3.95 -2.23 16.46
CA SER A 77 4.41 -2.79 15.19
C SER A 77 3.49 -2.45 14.02
N VAL A 78 4.09 -1.93 12.94
CA VAL A 78 3.45 -1.65 11.65
C VAL A 78 3.95 -2.67 10.63
N HIS A 79 3.10 -3.13 9.72
CA HIS A 79 3.49 -4.06 8.66
C HIS A 79 2.66 -3.85 7.40
N CYS A 80 3.19 -4.33 6.27
CA CYS A 80 2.47 -4.36 5.01
C CYS A 80 1.64 -5.65 4.90
N ILE A 81 0.37 -5.51 4.50
CA ILE A 81 -0.44 -6.61 3.99
C ILE A 81 -0.30 -6.60 2.48
N CYS A 82 0.39 -7.59 1.94
CA CYS A 82 0.67 -7.68 0.50
C CYS A 82 -0.57 -8.08 -0.30
N GLU A 83 -0.66 -7.54 -1.50
CA GLU A 83 -1.58 -8.02 -2.52
C GLU A 83 -1.28 -9.48 -2.88
N SER A 84 -2.28 -10.19 -3.38
CA SER A 84 -2.10 -11.57 -3.86
C SER A 84 -1.00 -11.64 -4.91
N GLY A 85 -0.10 -12.60 -4.75
CA GLY A 85 1.05 -12.77 -5.64
C GLY A 85 2.30 -12.00 -5.21
N TYR A 86 2.27 -11.22 -4.12
CA TYR A 86 3.43 -10.47 -3.64
C TYR A 86 3.84 -10.84 -2.20
N THR A 87 5.11 -10.63 -1.89
CA THR A 87 5.75 -10.96 -0.62
C THR A 87 6.88 -9.97 -0.28
N GLY A 88 7.52 -10.18 0.86
CA GLY A 88 8.54 -9.28 1.42
C GLY A 88 7.96 -8.29 2.43
N ILE A 89 8.84 -7.66 3.21
CA ILE A 89 8.46 -6.71 4.27
C ILE A 89 7.70 -5.51 3.70
N LEU A 90 8.06 -5.09 2.49
CA LEU A 90 7.47 -3.96 1.77
C LEU A 90 6.57 -4.39 0.61
N CYS A 91 6.27 -5.69 0.47
CA CYS A 91 5.52 -6.23 -0.68
C CYS A 91 6.15 -5.85 -2.03
N ASP A 92 7.47 -5.88 -2.08
CA ASP A 92 8.30 -5.50 -3.24
C ASP A 92 8.76 -6.72 -4.05
N SER A 93 8.50 -7.92 -3.55
CA SER A 93 8.93 -9.18 -4.15
C SER A 93 7.74 -9.93 -4.72
N ASP A 94 7.86 -10.42 -5.94
CA ASP A 94 6.86 -11.28 -6.58
C ASP A 94 6.97 -12.73 -6.06
N ILE A 95 5.83 -13.37 -5.84
CA ILE A 95 5.76 -14.78 -5.46
C ILE A 95 5.87 -15.62 -6.73
N ASN A 96 6.92 -16.44 -6.80
CA ASN A 96 7.05 -17.39 -7.88
C ASN A 96 5.99 -18.51 -7.76
N THR A 97 4.86 -18.30 -8.45
CA THR A 97 3.70 -19.18 -8.39
C THR A 97 3.97 -20.51 -9.10
N CYS A 98 4.96 -20.56 -10.00
CA CYS A 98 5.38 -21.79 -10.67
C CYS A 98 6.01 -22.83 -9.75
N LEU A 99 6.54 -22.45 -8.58
CA LEU A 99 7.09 -23.40 -7.61
C LEU A 99 6.07 -24.39 -7.07
N SER A 100 4.79 -24.02 -7.06
CA SER A 100 3.67 -24.90 -6.70
C SER A 100 3.26 -25.87 -7.81
N ASN A 101 3.96 -25.87 -8.95
CA ASN A 101 3.65 -26.64 -10.15
C ASN A 101 2.16 -26.53 -10.57
N PRO A 102 1.63 -25.31 -10.80
CA PRO A 102 0.20 -25.11 -11.08
C PRO A 102 -0.21 -25.61 -12.48
N CYS A 103 0.74 -25.77 -13.41
CA CYS A 103 0.48 -26.27 -14.75
C CYS A 103 0.43 -27.81 -14.76
N ARG A 104 -0.68 -28.39 -15.23
CA ARG A 104 -0.83 -29.86 -15.34
C ARG A 104 0.11 -30.48 -16.37
N ALA A 105 0.29 -29.78 -17.49
CA ALA A 105 1.24 -30.08 -18.55
C ALA A 105 1.70 -28.73 -19.13
N GLY A 106 2.88 -28.66 -19.73
CA GLY A 106 3.39 -27.40 -20.30
C GLY A 106 4.32 -26.63 -19.37
N ASN A 107 4.97 -25.62 -19.95
CA ASN A 107 6.00 -24.83 -19.30
C ASN A 107 5.35 -23.69 -18.50
N CYS A 108 5.61 -23.63 -17.20
CA CYS A 108 5.11 -22.52 -16.37
C CYS A 108 6.01 -21.31 -16.53
N ILE A 109 5.40 -20.15 -16.80
CA ILE A 109 6.08 -18.86 -16.86
C ILE A 109 5.51 -17.99 -15.74
N ASN A 110 6.36 -17.63 -14.80
CA ASN A 110 6.01 -16.72 -13.71
C ASN A 110 6.00 -15.27 -14.22
N HIS A 111 5.02 -14.50 -13.76
CA HIS A 111 4.84 -13.08 -14.08
C HIS A 111 4.62 -12.29 -12.79
N ASP A 112 4.76 -10.98 -12.88
CA ASP A 112 4.54 -10.05 -11.77
C ASP A 112 3.10 -10.18 -11.21
N GLY A 113 2.96 -10.85 -10.07
CA GLY A 113 1.72 -11.17 -9.37
C GLY A 113 0.91 -12.34 -9.95
N ASN A 114 1.42 -13.10 -10.94
CA ASN A 114 0.64 -14.16 -11.60
C ASN A 114 1.51 -15.20 -12.35
N PHE A 115 0.90 -16.13 -13.08
CA PHE A 115 1.58 -17.10 -13.94
C PHE A 115 0.79 -17.39 -15.22
N THR A 116 1.48 -17.90 -16.23
CA THR A 116 0.86 -18.47 -17.44
C THR A 116 1.45 -19.84 -17.74
N CYS A 117 0.61 -20.78 -18.16
CA CYS A 117 1.06 -22.08 -18.67
C CYS A 117 1.20 -22.02 -20.19
N GLN A 118 2.42 -22.21 -20.70
CA GLN A 118 2.70 -22.32 -22.12
C GLN A 118 2.69 -23.79 -22.54
N TYR A 119 1.70 -24.14 -23.36
CA TYR A 119 1.59 -25.47 -23.96
C TYR A 119 2.25 -25.47 -25.36
N PRO A 120 2.79 -26.61 -25.82
CA PRO A 120 3.29 -26.76 -27.18
C PRO A 120 2.23 -26.33 -28.22
N LYS A 121 2.67 -25.69 -29.31
CA LYS A 121 1.79 -25.27 -30.41
C LYS A 121 0.98 -26.47 -30.91
N GLY A 122 -0.34 -26.34 -30.89
CA GLY A 122 -1.31 -27.42 -31.12
C GLY A 122 -2.32 -27.61 -29.98
N LEU A 123 -2.00 -27.11 -28.77
CA LEU A 123 -2.86 -27.18 -27.57
C LEU A 123 -3.45 -25.82 -27.15
N SER A 124 -3.04 -24.71 -27.76
CA SER A 124 -3.34 -23.35 -27.32
C SER A 124 -4.64 -22.75 -27.89
N GLY A 125 -5.49 -23.56 -28.51
CA GLY A 125 -6.73 -23.10 -29.17
C GLY A 125 -7.93 -24.03 -29.02
N ALA A 126 -7.80 -25.14 -28.30
CA ALA A 126 -8.90 -26.02 -27.99
C ALA A 126 -8.73 -26.51 -26.55
N CYS A 127 -9.86 -26.77 -25.87
CA CYS A 127 -9.97 -27.63 -24.68
C CYS A 127 -9.89 -26.95 -23.30
N CYS A 128 -10.85 -26.07 -23.00
CA CYS A 128 -11.42 -26.05 -21.67
C CYS A 128 -12.55 -27.12 -21.61
N ASN A 129 -12.40 -28.06 -20.68
CA ASN A 129 -13.34 -29.08 -20.20
C ASN A 129 -13.73 -30.28 -21.09
N THR A 130 -13.58 -30.27 -22.41
CA THR A 130 -13.76 -31.50 -23.22
C THR A 130 -12.98 -31.43 -24.53
N CYS A 131 -11.89 -32.19 -24.63
CA CYS A 131 -11.37 -32.55 -25.94
C CYS A 131 -10.89 -33.99 -25.95
N ASN A 132 -11.62 -34.77 -26.73
CA ASN A 132 -11.18 -36.07 -27.17
C ASN A 132 -10.21 -35.86 -28.34
N PHE A 133 -8.92 -36.07 -28.12
CA PHE A 133 -7.91 -36.24 -29.18
C PHE A 133 -7.44 -37.71 -29.25
N TRP A 134 -8.37 -38.65 -29.06
CA TRP A 134 -8.17 -40.09 -29.27
C TRP A 134 -9.28 -40.70 -30.15
N LYS A 135 -9.78 -39.95 -31.12
CA LYS A 135 -10.43 -40.53 -32.29
C LYS A 135 -9.65 -40.04 -33.49
N ASP A 136 -9.25 -40.98 -34.35
CA ASP A 136 -8.55 -40.80 -35.64
C ASP A 136 -7.09 -41.27 -35.68
N ILE A 137 -6.74 -42.29 -34.89
CA ILE A 137 -5.83 -43.37 -35.32
C ILE A 137 -6.52 -44.71 -35.06
#